data_AF-A0A2V7Q6W2-F1
#
_entry.id   AF-A0A2V7Q6W2-F1
#
_cell.length_a   1.000
_cell.length_b   1.000
_cell.length_c   1.000
_cell.angle_alpha   90.00
_cell.angle_beta   90.00
_cell.angle_gamma   90.00
#
_symmetry.space_group_name_H-M   'P 1'
#
loop_
_entity.id
_entity.type
_entity.pdbx_description
1 polymer ?
#
loop_
_entity_poly.entity_id
_entity_poly.type
_entity_poly.pdbx_seq_one_letter_code
_entity_poly.pdbx_strand_id
1 'polypeptide(L)'
;MTIRVTLAGPRDASYDILIDRGLLAELPALVKAACPASRYAVITDSHVAKLYGGQLVARFHDATLQVHLFEFPAGESNKTRETWASLSDRMLVAQLGRDSALIALGGGVVGDVA
;
A
#
# COMPACT_ATOMS: atom_id res chain seq x y z
N MET A 1 -3.34 -19.37 3.33
CA MET A 1 -1.96 -19.95 3.43
C MET A 1 -0.95 -18.86 3.73
N THR A 2 0.05 -19.11 4.58
CA THR A 2 1.14 -18.17 4.87
C THR A 2 2.48 -18.79 4.50
N ILE A 3 3.33 -18.05 3.79
CA ILE A 3 4.70 -18.45 3.42
C ILE A 3 5.67 -17.47 4.08
N ARG A 4 6.56 -17.97 4.94
CA ARG A 4 7.67 -17.17 5.50
C ARG A 4 8.79 -17.11 4.47
N VAL A 5 9.16 -15.90 4.05
CA VAL A 5 10.34 -15.66 3.20
C VAL A 5 11.48 -15.19 4.07
N THR A 6 12.48 -16.05 4.24
CA THR A 6 13.70 -15.71 4.97
C THR A 6 14.70 -15.05 4.02
N LEU A 7 15.12 -13.83 4.33
CA LEU A 7 16.11 -13.11 3.54
C LEU A 7 17.49 -13.15 4.20
N ALA A 8 18.51 -13.52 3.43
CA ALA A 8 19.90 -13.48 3.88
C ALA A 8 20.45 -12.05 3.76
N GLY A 9 20.87 -11.47 4.88
CA GLY A 9 21.46 -10.13 4.89
C GLY A 9 22.00 -9.73 6.27
N PRO A 10 22.74 -8.61 6.36
CA PRO A 10 23.26 -8.10 7.64
C PRO A 10 22.18 -7.60 8.59
N ARG A 11 20.94 -7.42 8.11
CA ARG A 11 19.75 -7.10 8.89
C ARG A 11 18.64 -8.09 8.51
N ASP A 12 17.84 -8.50 9.49
CA ASP A 12 16.67 -9.33 9.22
C ASP A 12 15.62 -8.49 8.51
N ALA A 13 15.38 -8.82 7.24
CA ALA A 13 14.35 -8.24 6.39
C ALA A 13 13.32 -9.30 5.98
N SER A 14 13.28 -10.43 6.68
CA SER A 14 12.36 -11.53 6.40
C SER A 14 10.90 -11.09 6.59
N TYR A 15 10.01 -11.58 5.74
CA TYR A 15 8.60 -11.19 5.76
C TYR A 15 7.68 -12.37 5.45
N ASP A 16 6.40 -12.20 5.74
CA ASP A 16 5.36 -13.19 5.46
C ASP A 16 4.59 -12.82 4.19
N ILE A 17 4.33 -13.82 3.35
CA ILE A 17 3.42 -13.72 2.22
C ILE A 17 2.13 -14.45 2.59
N LEU A 18 1.03 -13.71 2.69
CA LEU A 18 -0.29 -14.26 2.96
C LEU A 18 -1.05 -14.44 1.63
N ILE A 19 -1.54 -15.65 1.40
CA ILE A 19 -2.29 -16.03 0.19
C ILE A 19 -3.57 -16.71 0.63
N ASP A 20 -4.69 -15.99 0.55
CA ASP A 20 -6.01 -16.52 0.87
C ASP A 20 -7.13 -15.75 0.17
N ARG A 21 -8.33 -16.34 0.16
CA ARG A 21 -9.52 -15.67 -0.37
C ARG A 21 -10.06 -14.69 0.65
N GLY A 22 -10.39 -13.48 0.21
CA GLY A 22 -11.03 -12.47 1.07
C GLY A 22 -10.07 -11.66 1.95
N LEU A 23 -8.74 -11.86 1.86
CA LEU A 23 -7.75 -11.12 2.68
C LEU A 23 -7.87 -9.60 2.59
N LEU A 24 -8.36 -9.07 1.47
CA LEU A 24 -8.60 -7.63 1.32
C LEU A 24 -9.61 -7.09 2.35
N ALA A 25 -10.51 -7.93 2.88
CA ALA A 25 -11.43 -7.55 3.96
C ALA A 25 -10.75 -7.44 5.31
N GLU A 26 -9.72 -8.25 5.52
CA GLU A 26 -8.96 -8.31 6.76
C GLU A 26 -7.74 -7.39 6.74
N LEU A 27 -7.45 -6.74 5.60
CA LEU A 27 -6.25 -5.93 5.41
C LEU A 27 -6.01 -4.90 6.52
N PRO A 28 -7.01 -4.12 7.00
CA PRO A 28 -6.79 -3.18 8.10
C PRO A 28 -6.25 -3.85 9.38
N ALA A 29 -6.78 -5.02 9.74
CA ALA A 29 -6.33 -5.75 10.92
C ALA A 29 -4.94 -6.36 10.70
N LEU A 30 -4.68 -6.91 9.52
CA LEU A 30 -3.39 -7.49 9.15
C LEU A 30 -2.27 -6.45 9.17
N VAL A 31 -2.48 -5.29 8.53
CA VAL A 31 -1.45 -4.23 8.51
C VAL A 31 -1.25 -3.61 9.88
N LYS A 32 -2.30 -3.47 10.69
CA LYS A 32 -2.16 -2.97 12.06
C LYS A 32 -1.29 -3.88 12.93
N ALA A 33 -1.40 -5.19 12.75
CA ALA A 33 -0.61 -6.18 13.49
C ALA A 33 0.83 -6.27 12.96
N ALA A 34 1.01 -6.27 11.63
CA ALA A 34 2.32 -6.48 10.99
C ALA A 34 3.16 -5.20 10.86
N CYS A 35 2.51 -4.05 10.64
CA CYS A 35 3.13 -2.75 10.38
C CYS A 35 2.28 -1.62 11.02
N PRO A 36 2.34 -1.44 12.34
CA PRO A 36 1.64 -0.36 13.02
C PRO A 36 2.21 0.99 12.58
N ALA A 37 1.33 1.87 12.11
CA ALA A 37 1.68 3.20 11.63
C ALA A 37 0.64 4.23 12.08
N SER A 38 1.04 5.51 12.13
CA SER A 38 0.10 6.60 12.46
C SER A 38 -0.87 6.89 11.33
N ARG A 39 -0.42 6.72 10.08
CA ARG A 39 -1.19 6.90 8.85
C ARG A 39 -0.76 5.88 7.80
N TYR A 40 -1.70 5.49 6.96
CA TYR A 40 -1.48 4.59 5.84
C TYR A 40 -1.69 5.33 4.52
N ALA A 41 -0.78 5.15 3.56
CA ALA A 41 -0.94 5.62 2.18
C ALA A 41 -1.15 4.42 1.27
N VAL A 42 -2.30 4.32 0.62
CA VAL A 42 -2.56 3.32 -0.41
C VAL A 42 -2.18 3.92 -1.76
N ILE A 43 -1.18 3.36 -2.42
CA ILE A 43 -0.79 3.72 -3.79
C ILE A 43 -1.37 2.69 -4.75
N THR A 44 -2.04 3.14 -5.80
CA THR A 44 -2.71 2.26 -6.77
C THR A 44 -2.82 2.92 -8.15
N ASP A 45 -3.06 2.11 -9.18
CA ASP A 45 -3.38 2.62 -10.51
C ASP A 45 -4.89 2.84 -10.69
N SER A 46 -5.27 3.57 -11.75
CA SER A 46 -6.67 3.93 -12.01
C SER A 46 -7.61 2.74 -12.29
N HIS A 47 -7.11 1.62 -12.79
CA HIS A 47 -7.93 0.42 -13.00
C HIS A 47 -8.21 -0.28 -11.67
N VAL A 48 -7.18 -0.46 -10.83
CA VAL A 48 -7.28 -1.13 -9.54
C VAL A 48 -8.01 -0.24 -8.52
N ALA A 49 -7.81 1.08 -8.55
CA ALA A 49 -8.54 2.06 -7.74
C ALA A 49 -10.05 1.91 -7.90
N LYS A 50 -10.54 1.80 -9.14
CA LYS A 50 -11.96 1.66 -9.46
C LYS A 50 -12.56 0.37 -8.89
N LEU A 51 -11.78 -0.71 -8.81
CA LEU A 51 -12.26 -2.01 -8.34
C LEU A 51 -12.20 -2.12 -6.82
N TYR A 52 -11.10 -1.66 -6.20
CA TYR A 52 -10.77 -1.98 -4.81
C TYR A 52 -10.48 -0.76 -3.93
N GLY A 53 -10.10 0.39 -4.51
CA GLY A 53 -9.63 1.55 -3.77
C GLY A 53 -10.65 2.10 -2.78
N GLY A 54 -11.87 2.39 -3.25
CA GLY A 54 -12.93 2.93 -2.40
C GLY A 54 -13.36 1.96 -1.28
N GLN A 55 -13.49 0.66 -1.61
CA GLN A 55 -13.84 -0.36 -0.62
C GLN A 55 -12.74 -0.52 0.44
N LEU A 56 -11.48 -0.41 0.04
CA LEU A 56 -10.37 -0.53 0.97
C LEU A 56 -10.31 0.67 1.93
N VAL A 57 -10.46 1.89 1.41
CA VAL A 57 -10.48 3.11 2.23
C VAL A 57 -11.60 3.04 3.27
N ALA A 58 -12.81 2.64 2.87
CA ALA A 58 -13.93 2.46 3.79
C ALA A 58 -13.60 1.50 4.94
N ARG A 59 -12.99 0.35 4.63
CA ARG A 59 -12.61 -0.66 5.65
C ARG A 59 -11.56 -0.16 6.63
N PHE A 60 -10.60 0.65 6.17
CA PHE A 60 -9.62 1.28 7.06
C PHE A 60 -10.30 2.28 8.01
N HIS A 61 -11.24 3.08 7.50
CA HIS A 61 -12.03 3.99 8.33
C HIS A 61 -12.90 3.24 9.35
N ASP A 62 -13.55 2.13 8.96
CA ASP A 62 -14.31 1.27 9.87
C ASP A 62 -13.42 0.71 11.00
N ALA A 63 -12.16 0.45 10.70
CA ALA A 63 -11.15 0.03 11.68
C ALA A 63 -10.52 1.20 12.47
N THR A 64 -11.01 2.43 12.31
CA THR A 64 -10.50 3.67 12.93
C THR A 64 -9.05 4.01 12.56
N LEU A 65 -8.58 3.52 11.40
CA LEU A 65 -7.25 3.79 10.88
C LEU A 65 -7.28 4.97 9.91
N GLN A 66 -6.28 5.83 10.00
CA GLN A 66 -6.11 6.95 9.07
C GLN A 66 -5.49 6.44 7.77
N VAL A 67 -6.19 6.58 6.65
CA VAL A 67 -5.73 6.13 5.33
C VAL A 67 -5.96 7.20 4.27
N HIS A 68 -5.05 7.30 3.30
CA HIS A 68 -5.17 8.17 2.14
C HIS A 68 -4.94 7.36 0.87
N LEU A 69 -5.78 7.57 -0.15
CA LEU A 69 -5.66 6.89 -1.44
C LEU A 69 -4.94 7.80 -2.45
N PHE A 70 -3.84 7.31 -3.00
CA PHE A 70 -3.04 7.98 -4.02
C PHE A 70 -3.10 7.17 -5.32
N GLU A 71 -3.94 7.64 -6.23
CA GLU A 71 -4.11 7.05 -7.56
C GLU A 71 -3.19 7.72 -8.59
N PHE A 72 -2.69 6.93 -9.54
CA PHE A 72 -2.03 7.39 -10.77
C PHE A 72 -2.57 6.66 -12.01
N PRO A 73 -2.36 7.17 -13.25
CA PRO A 73 -2.88 6.53 -14.45
C PRO A 73 -2.27 5.13 -14.67
N ALA A 74 -3.11 4.15 -15.04
CA ALA A 74 -2.65 2.78 -15.29
C ALA A 74 -1.72 2.65 -16.51
N GLY A 75 -0.78 1.69 -16.43
CA GLY A 75 0.12 1.29 -17.51
C GLY A 75 1.61 1.55 -17.23
N GLU A 76 2.49 0.73 -17.82
CA GLU A 76 3.95 0.82 -17.67
C GLU A 76 4.51 2.19 -18.09
N SER A 77 3.86 2.87 -19.04
CA SER A 77 4.22 4.22 -19.45
C SER A 77 4.16 5.25 -18.33
N ASN A 78 3.44 4.95 -17.23
CA ASN A 78 3.35 5.81 -16.05
C ASN A 78 4.34 5.39 -14.95
N LYS A 79 5.16 4.35 -15.16
CA LYS A 79 6.30 4.00 -14.31
C LYS A 79 7.47 4.94 -14.59
N THR A 80 7.27 6.20 -14.22
CA THR A 80 8.23 7.27 -14.50
C THR A 80 8.58 8.01 -13.22
N ARG A 81 9.69 8.75 -13.27
CA ARG A 81 10.13 9.59 -12.15
C ARG A 81 9.13 10.71 -11.88
N GLU A 82 8.45 11.19 -12.91
CA GLU A 82 7.43 12.23 -12.81
C GLU A 82 6.22 11.74 -12.01
N THR A 83 5.76 10.50 -12.26
CA THR A 83 4.69 9.88 -11.47
C THR A 83 5.10 9.71 -10.02
N TRP A 84 6.31 9.18 -9.78
CA TRP A 84 6.84 9.03 -8.43
C TRP A 84 6.96 10.37 -7.68
N ALA A 85 7.47 11.40 -8.35
CA ALA A 85 7.60 12.74 -7.77
C ALA A 85 6.22 13.33 -7.43
N SER A 86 5.25 13.20 -8.34
CA SER A 86 3.88 13.66 -8.10
C SER A 86 3.21 12.96 -6.93
N LEU A 87 3.39 11.64 -6.80
CA LEU A 87 2.87 10.87 -5.66
C LEU A 87 3.53 11.32 -4.35
N SER A 88 4.86 11.49 -4.35
CA SER A 88 5.63 11.95 -3.20
C SER A 88 5.19 13.34 -2.73
N ASP A 89 5.01 14.28 -3.65
CA ASP A 89 4.53 15.64 -3.35
C ASP A 89 3.13 15.61 -2.72
N ARG A 90 2.22 14.79 -3.27
CA ARG A 90 0.87 14.61 -2.72
C ARG A 90 0.90 14.01 -1.32
N MET A 91 1.80 13.06 -1.06
CA MET A 91 1.99 12.47 0.27
C MET A 91 2.54 13.50 1.27
N LEU A 92 3.45 14.36 0.84
CA LEU A 92 3.95 15.47 1.66
C LEU A 92 2.83 16.45 2.03
N VAL A 93 1.97 16.81 1.07
CA VAL A 93 0.79 17.67 1.30
C VAL A 93 -0.19 17.02 2.29
N ALA A 94 -0.37 15.70 2.20
CA ALA A 94 -1.17 14.93 3.16
C ALA A 94 -0.46 14.68 4.51
N GLN A 95 0.72 15.28 4.71
CA GLN A 95 1.51 15.20 5.94
C GLN A 95 1.80 13.76 6.38
N LEU A 96 2.09 12.86 5.43
CA LEU A 96 2.60 11.54 5.75
C LEU A 96 4.06 11.64 6.19
N GLY A 97 4.30 11.31 7.46
CA GLY A 97 5.62 11.32 8.09
C GLY A 97 6.36 9.98 7.93
N ARG A 98 7.53 9.89 8.58
CA ARG A 98 8.34 8.65 8.61
C ARG A 98 7.73 7.53 9.46
N ASP A 99 6.72 7.85 10.24
CA ASP A 99 5.89 6.96 11.06
C ASP A 99 4.64 6.47 10.31
N SER A 100 4.53 6.81 9.02
CA SER A 100 3.49 6.33 8.12
C SER A 100 3.91 5.06 7.38
N ALA A 101 2.94 4.26 6.93
CA ALA A 101 3.17 3.07 6.14
C ALA A 101 2.56 3.20 4.74
N LEU A 102 3.25 2.67 3.73
CA LEU A 102 2.75 2.59 2.36
C LEU A 102 2.17 1.21 2.07
N ILE A 103 1.09 1.17 1.29
CA ILE A 103 0.42 -0.03 0.83
C ILE A 103 0.33 0.06 -0.70
N ALA A 104 1.14 -0.73 -1.39
CA ALA A 104 1.03 -0.88 -2.84
C ALA A 104 -0.15 -1.81 -3.17
N LEU A 105 -1.24 -1.26 -3.71
CA LEU A 105 -2.41 -2.00 -4.14
C LEU A 105 -2.44 -2.07 -5.67
N GLY A 106 -1.94 -3.17 -6.24
CA GLY A 106 -1.97 -3.38 -7.68
C GLY A 106 -1.03 -4.47 -8.16
N GLY A 107 -0.62 -4.38 -9.42
CA GLY A 107 0.38 -5.26 -10.02
C GLY A 107 1.82 -4.77 -9.85
N GLY A 108 2.74 -5.33 -10.64
CA GLY A 108 4.17 -5.00 -10.57
C GLY A 108 4.48 -3.51 -10.79
N VAL A 109 3.74 -2.84 -11.68
CA VAL A 109 3.91 -1.39 -11.94
C VAL A 109 3.68 -0.56 -10.69
N VAL A 110 2.60 -0.85 -9.95
CA VAL A 110 2.28 -0.15 -8.70
C VAL A 110 3.33 -0.45 -7.64
N GLY A 111 3.77 -1.70 -7.53
CA GLY A 111 4.80 -2.11 -6.58
C GLY A 111 6.16 -1.47 -6.82
N ASP A 112 6.52 -1.20 -8.08
CA ASP A 112 7.79 -0.54 -8.41
C ASP A 112 7.76 0.98 -8.22
N VAL A 113 6.56 1.59 -8.26
CA VAL A 113 6.39 3.05 -8.11
C VAL A 113 6.18 3.46 -6.65
N ALA A 114 5.57 2.59 -5.84
CA ALA A 114 5.29 2.84 -4.42
C ALA A 114 6.56 2.78 -3.55
#